data_AF-A0A2V2D8E9-F1
#
_entry.id   AF-A0A2V2D8E9-F1
#
_cell.length_a   1.000
_cell.length_b   1.000
_cell.length_c   1.000
_cell.angle_alpha   90.00
_cell.angle_beta   90.00
_cell.angle_gamma   90.00
#
_symmetry.space_group_name_H-M   'P 1'
#
loop_
_entity.id
_entity.type
_entity.pdbx_description
1 polymer ?
#
loop_
_entity_poly.entity_id
_entity_poly.type
_entity_poly.pdbx_seq_one_letter_code
_entity_poly.pdbx_strand_id
1 'polypeptide(L)'
;MENNVKAKRRVIAILSTVIALCVIIGIVLLILHIRNNTDGRSLVGTDTTENYLNQQQSSETEAETEASKPEFEISEAGVLTAYNGDNETVVIPDNVISIGADAFGSSPRADAITTVRLGKSVEDIDVQAFVSLTKLENVEVLDENTYYKFIDGILFKNDNTVFFYMPGIADDQHSIISVFFDKVSDNIDYSGNALLVSGSVVAEIEIGYLPSTVKDFVQEKYYLCCKAISGKNQKVEFDTPIYHHRTQDGNYVDGGIYIFEAENGVVVSNIASDTGYGKTWILSQSGVGEVEIKAPFYTDREIGVEIRDGLWYDYNYSVILFYRGDDNTIKYLRFPDKFMVISDRYGSMSKYCTGMNEFAKEIGSVEIVNGEVIYNCEERFTVEEDAVGQYIKDSFDPDIYGYPTLEQLLAHNAEIYEPAK
;
A
#
# COMPACT_ATOMS: atom_id res chain seq x y z
N MET A 1 32.09 -33.77 18.24
CA MET A 1 30.83 -33.05 18.52
C MET A 1 31.03 -31.79 19.38
N GLU A 2 31.88 -31.82 20.41
CA GLU A 2 32.10 -30.69 21.35
C GLU A 2 32.65 -29.39 20.72
N ASN A 3 33.57 -29.49 19.74
CA ASN A 3 34.15 -28.33 19.05
C ASN A 3 33.13 -27.54 18.22
N ASN A 4 32.08 -28.18 17.72
CA ASN A 4 31.06 -27.55 16.89
C ASN A 4 30.03 -26.76 17.74
N VAL A 5 29.80 -27.21 18.98
CA VAL A 5 28.93 -26.52 19.96
C VAL A 5 29.62 -25.25 20.51
N LYS A 6 30.93 -25.30 20.77
CA LYS A 6 31.70 -24.10 21.17
C LYS A 6 31.78 -23.05 20.06
N ALA A 7 31.90 -23.49 18.80
CA ALA A 7 31.89 -22.58 17.65
C ALA A 7 30.52 -21.88 17.49
N LYS A 8 29.41 -22.63 17.55
CA LYS A 8 28.05 -22.04 17.50
C LYS A 8 27.78 -21.06 18.65
N ARG A 9 28.22 -21.37 19.88
CA ARG A 9 28.06 -20.45 21.02
C ARG A 9 28.87 -19.15 20.88
N ARG A 10 30.05 -19.20 20.25
CA ARG A 10 30.84 -18.00 19.95
C ARG A 10 30.19 -17.13 18.88
N VAL A 11 29.63 -17.72 17.82
CA VAL A 11 28.91 -16.99 16.77
C VAL A 11 27.67 -16.29 17.33
N ILE A 12 26.88 -16.96 18.18
CA ILE A 12 25.70 -16.37 18.81
C ILE A 12 26.09 -15.22 19.75
N ALA A 13 27.18 -15.34 20.51
CA ALA A 13 27.65 -14.27 21.38
C ALA A 13 28.10 -13.03 20.57
N ILE A 14 28.82 -13.24 19.45
CA ILE A 14 29.24 -12.16 18.55
C ILE A 14 28.02 -11.48 17.92
N LEU A 15 27.05 -12.25 17.42
CA LEU A 15 25.83 -11.72 16.83
C LEU A 15 25.02 -10.90 17.84
N SER A 16 24.90 -11.39 19.09
CA SER A 16 24.23 -10.66 20.18
C SER A 16 24.93 -9.36 20.54
N THR A 17 26.27 -9.30 20.48
CA THR A 17 27.02 -8.05 20.74
C THR A 17 26.90 -7.06 19.58
N VAL A 18 26.83 -7.54 18.33
CA VAL A 18 26.61 -6.67 17.15
C VAL A 18 25.21 -6.06 17.19
N ILE A 19 24.18 -6.86 17.49
CA ILE A 19 22.80 -6.37 17.64
C ILE A 19 22.72 -5.32 18.75
N ALA A 20 23.36 -5.56 19.91
CA ALA A 20 23.39 -4.58 21.00
C ALA A 20 24.09 -3.27 20.59
N LEU A 21 25.17 -3.35 19.80
CA LEU A 21 25.87 -2.17 19.30
C LEU A 21 25.02 -1.36 18.31
N CYS A 22 24.31 -2.04 17.40
CA CYS A 22 23.40 -1.41 16.43
C CYS A 22 22.23 -0.70 17.14
N VAL A 23 21.67 -1.30 18.19
CA VAL A 23 20.60 -0.67 18.99
C VAL A 23 21.11 0.57 19.72
N ILE A 24 22.32 0.54 20.28
CA ILE A 24 22.93 1.71 20.93
C ILE A 24 23.18 2.84 19.92
N ILE A 25 23.68 2.52 18.73
CA ILE A 25 23.89 3.52 17.67
C ILE A 25 22.55 4.14 17.23
N GLY A 26 21.51 3.33 17.04
CA GLY A 26 20.16 3.81 16.71
C GLY A 26 19.58 4.75 17.77
N ILE A 27 19.75 4.42 19.06
CA ILE A 27 19.32 5.28 20.17
C ILE A 27 20.10 6.59 20.20
N VAL A 28 21.42 6.57 19.96
CA VAL A 28 22.25 7.79 19.92
C VAL A 28 21.85 8.69 18.76
N LEU A 29 21.60 8.12 17.57
CA LEU A 29 21.11 8.88 16.41
C LEU A 29 19.73 9.48 16.66
N LEU A 30 18.83 8.75 17.31
CA LEU A 30 17.51 9.25 17.72
C LEU A 30 17.62 10.41 18.73
N ILE A 31 18.52 10.30 19.72
CA ILE A 31 18.77 11.36 20.70
C ILE A 31 19.34 12.60 20.00
N LEU A 32 20.26 12.45 19.04
CA LEU A 32 20.80 13.56 18.24
C LEU A 32 19.71 14.21 17.38
N HIS A 33 18.84 13.42 16.76
CA HIS A 33 17.72 13.91 15.98
C HIS A 33 16.73 14.70 16.85
N ILE A 34 16.37 14.18 18.03
CA ILE A 34 15.51 14.89 18.99
C ILE A 34 16.18 16.20 19.43
N ARG A 35 17.48 16.18 19.75
CA ARG A 35 18.20 17.37 20.23
C ARG A 35 18.23 18.48 19.19
N ASN A 36 18.53 18.15 17.93
CA ASN A 36 18.49 19.10 16.81
C ASN A 36 17.10 19.69 16.57
N ASN A 37 16.03 18.97 16.93
CA ASN A 37 14.65 19.43 16.75
C ASN A 37 14.12 20.28 17.92
N THR A 38 14.82 20.32 19.06
CA THR A 38 14.44 21.14 20.23
C THR A 38 15.04 22.55 20.26
N ASP A 39 16.03 22.86 19.43
CA ASP A 39 16.68 24.18 19.44
C ASP A 39 15.83 25.30 18.79
N GLY A 40 14.62 24.97 18.31
CA GLY A 40 13.70 25.91 17.65
C GLY A 40 12.47 26.40 18.44
N ARG A 41 12.27 26.01 19.70
CA ARG A 41 11.09 26.46 20.49
C ARG A 41 11.48 27.25 21.73
N SER A 42 11.66 28.57 21.55
CA SER A 42 11.63 29.54 22.64
C SER A 42 10.17 29.87 23.00
N LEU A 43 9.78 29.58 24.24
CA LEU A 43 8.51 29.96 24.86
C LEU A 43 8.67 31.32 25.56
N VAL A 44 8.10 32.41 25.06
CA VAL A 44 7.71 33.57 25.89
C VAL A 44 6.52 34.31 25.26
N GLY A 45 5.45 34.48 26.04
CA GLY A 45 4.29 35.30 25.72
C GLY A 45 4.40 36.75 26.19
N THR A 46 3.60 37.62 25.55
CA THR A 46 3.02 38.94 25.98
C THR A 46 3.96 39.91 26.74
N ASP A 47 4.13 41.19 26.37
CA ASP A 47 3.10 42.22 26.24
C ASP A 47 3.70 43.55 25.69
N THR A 48 2.81 44.46 25.30
CA THR A 48 2.93 45.78 24.63
C THR A 48 3.93 46.83 25.20
N THR A 49 4.63 47.56 24.31
CA THR A 49 4.51 49.03 24.03
C THR A 49 5.71 49.62 23.25
N GLU A 50 5.39 50.58 22.39
CA GLU A 50 6.23 51.40 21.50
C GLU A 50 7.44 52.05 22.18
N ASN A 51 8.59 52.15 21.50
CA ASN A 51 9.09 53.43 20.97
C ASN A 51 10.54 53.42 20.39
N TYR A 52 10.67 54.28 19.37
CA TYR A 52 11.86 55.00 18.86
C TYR A 52 12.99 54.26 18.12
N LEU A 53 13.07 54.64 16.84
CA LEU A 53 14.16 54.59 15.89
C LEU A 53 15.55 55.00 16.44
N ASN A 54 16.55 54.43 15.77
CA ASN A 54 17.96 54.81 15.63
C ASN A 54 18.91 54.46 16.77
N GLN A 55 19.75 53.44 16.52
CA GLN A 55 21.15 53.69 16.17
C GLN A 55 21.77 52.45 15.51
N GLN A 56 22.47 52.68 14.40
CA GLN A 56 23.42 51.73 13.83
C GLN A 56 24.43 51.34 14.89
N GLN A 57 24.48 50.05 15.20
CA GLN A 57 25.69 49.43 15.72
C GLN A 57 25.91 48.14 14.93
N SER A 58 26.88 48.23 14.04
CA SER A 58 27.50 47.12 13.34
C SER A 58 27.88 46.02 14.34
N SER A 59 27.15 44.92 14.33
CA SER A 59 27.69 43.61 14.70
C SER A 59 27.63 42.77 13.44
N GLU A 60 28.76 42.66 12.76
CA GLU A 60 29.02 41.57 11.84
C GLU A 60 28.75 40.28 12.62
N THR A 61 27.54 39.74 12.45
CA THR A 61 27.32 38.33 12.73
C THR A 61 27.95 37.65 11.54
N GLU A 62 29.21 37.27 11.69
CA GLU A 62 29.79 36.23 10.86
C GLU A 62 28.82 35.06 10.96
N ALA A 63 27.99 34.89 9.92
CA ALA A 63 27.33 33.63 9.70
C ALA A 63 28.47 32.62 9.61
N GLU A 64 28.60 31.77 10.61
CA GLU A 64 29.39 30.56 10.48
C GLU A 64 28.81 29.83 9.29
N THR A 65 29.46 29.98 8.13
CA THR A 65 29.16 29.24 6.93
C THR A 65 29.50 27.80 7.27
N GLU A 66 28.51 27.02 7.73
CA GLU A 66 28.63 25.56 7.75
C GLU A 66 29.18 25.15 6.38
N ALA A 67 30.34 24.48 6.39
CA ALA A 67 30.93 24.00 5.16
C ALA A 67 29.89 23.17 4.41
N SER A 68 29.68 23.47 3.13
CA SER A 68 28.73 22.74 2.29
C SER A 68 29.00 21.24 2.42
N LYS A 69 28.00 20.48 2.83
CA LYS A 69 28.08 19.02 2.89
C LYS A 69 28.47 18.48 1.52
N PRO A 70 29.24 17.38 1.45
CA PRO A 70 29.53 16.74 0.19
C PRO A 70 28.23 16.25 -0.46
N GLU A 71 28.17 16.27 -1.78
CA GLU A 71 26.99 15.80 -2.53
C GLU A 71 26.67 14.33 -2.22
N PHE A 72 27.70 13.49 -2.11
CA PHE A 72 27.60 12.08 -1.73
C PHE A 72 28.38 11.81 -0.45
N GLU A 73 27.71 11.29 0.57
CA GLU A 73 28.32 10.77 1.80
C GLU A 73 28.48 9.26 1.70
N ILE A 74 29.72 8.82 1.44
CA ILE A 74 30.08 7.42 1.24
C ILE A 74 30.99 6.98 2.39
N SER A 75 30.59 5.91 3.09
CA SER A 75 31.38 5.34 4.18
C SER A 75 32.67 4.66 3.67
N GLU A 76 33.60 4.35 4.58
CA GLU A 76 34.82 3.60 4.25
C GLU A 76 34.54 2.22 3.63
N ALA A 77 33.38 1.63 3.94
CA ALA A 77 32.92 0.36 3.37
C ALA A 77 32.29 0.50 1.97
N GLY A 78 32.21 1.72 1.41
CA GLY A 78 31.60 1.99 0.11
C GLY A 78 30.07 2.07 0.14
N VAL A 79 29.47 2.21 1.32
CA VAL A 79 28.01 2.41 1.46
C VAL A 79 27.67 3.88 1.22
N LEU A 80 26.79 4.18 0.27
CA LEU A 80 26.16 5.49 0.13
C LEU A 80 25.15 5.68 1.27
N THR A 81 25.43 6.62 2.15
CA THR A 81 24.63 6.88 3.37
C THR A 81 23.78 8.14 3.26
N ALA A 82 24.19 9.12 2.46
CA ALA A 82 23.37 10.28 2.15
C ALA A 82 23.75 10.87 0.78
N TYR A 83 22.74 11.32 0.04
CA TYR A 83 22.84 12.20 -1.11
C TYR A 83 22.24 13.56 -0.71
N ASN A 84 23.06 14.59 -0.73
CA ASN A 84 22.70 15.96 -0.35
C ASN A 84 22.46 16.87 -1.57
N GLY A 85 22.62 16.34 -2.79
CA GLY A 85 22.43 17.10 -4.02
C GLY A 85 20.95 17.39 -4.33
N ASP A 86 20.73 18.25 -5.32
CA ASP A 86 19.41 18.78 -5.71
C ASP A 86 19.07 18.49 -7.19
N ASN A 87 19.88 17.65 -7.85
CA ASN A 87 19.66 17.22 -9.23
C ASN A 87 18.45 16.29 -9.35
N GLU A 88 17.68 16.46 -10.43
CA GLU A 88 16.53 15.60 -10.79
C GLU A 88 16.97 14.20 -11.26
N THR A 89 18.17 14.12 -11.84
CA THR A 89 18.83 12.88 -12.25
C THR A 89 20.08 12.70 -11.40
N VAL A 90 20.12 11.63 -10.61
CA VAL A 90 21.26 11.32 -9.74
C VAL A 90 22.13 10.25 -10.38
N VAL A 91 23.44 10.51 -10.49
CA VAL A 91 24.41 9.53 -10.98
C VAL A 91 25.23 9.02 -9.81
N ILE A 92 24.98 7.76 -9.42
CA ILE A 92 25.67 7.14 -8.30
C ILE A 92 27.14 6.86 -8.68
N PRO A 93 28.12 7.30 -7.88
CA PRO A 93 29.53 7.10 -8.20
C PRO A 93 29.94 5.63 -8.29
N ASP A 94 30.88 5.32 -9.18
CA ASP A 94 31.39 3.97 -9.42
C ASP A 94 32.07 3.30 -8.21
N ASN A 95 32.47 4.06 -7.20
CA ASN A 95 33.07 3.54 -5.97
C ASN A 95 32.03 3.20 -4.89
N VAL A 96 30.75 3.43 -5.15
CA VAL A 96 29.66 2.97 -4.28
C VAL A 96 29.45 1.47 -4.50
N ILE A 97 29.52 0.72 -3.41
CA ILE A 97 29.32 -0.73 -3.35
C ILE A 97 27.88 -1.04 -2.97
N SER A 98 27.31 -0.26 -2.06
CA SER A 98 25.92 -0.43 -1.64
C SER A 98 25.21 0.89 -1.38
N ILE A 99 23.89 0.90 -1.52
CA ILE A 99 23.03 2.05 -1.22
C ILE A 99 22.27 1.75 0.08
N GLY A 100 22.49 2.56 1.11
CA GLY A 100 21.86 2.37 2.42
C GLY A 100 20.39 2.78 2.45
N ALA A 101 19.72 2.41 3.54
CA ALA A 101 18.33 2.81 3.80
C ALA A 101 18.19 4.33 3.76
N ASP A 102 17.16 4.82 3.04
CA ASP A 102 16.83 6.23 2.89
C ASP A 102 18.02 7.14 2.50
N ALA A 103 18.94 6.63 1.67
CA ALA A 103 20.15 7.34 1.28
C ALA A 103 19.86 8.69 0.56
N PHE A 104 18.65 8.92 0.06
CA PHE A 104 18.28 10.16 -0.62
C PHE A 104 17.39 11.08 0.22
N GLY A 105 16.98 10.67 1.44
CA GLY A 105 16.08 11.45 2.29
C GLY A 105 16.67 12.78 2.78
N SER A 106 17.99 12.93 2.73
CA SER A 106 18.67 14.21 3.04
C SER A 106 18.68 15.21 1.87
N SER A 107 18.30 14.79 0.66
CA SER A 107 18.23 15.67 -0.49
C SER A 107 17.11 16.70 -0.29
N PRO A 108 17.36 18.00 -0.50
CA PRO A 108 16.32 19.02 -0.46
C PRO A 108 15.29 18.88 -1.59
N ARG A 109 15.54 17.99 -2.57
CA ARG A 109 14.69 17.75 -3.74
C ARG A 109 14.42 16.27 -3.96
N ALA A 110 14.38 15.47 -2.89
CA ALA A 110 14.07 14.04 -2.96
C ALA A 110 12.73 13.77 -3.69
N ASP A 111 11.74 14.64 -3.47
CA ASP A 111 10.41 14.63 -4.10
C ASP A 111 10.38 15.07 -5.57
N ALA A 112 11.54 15.42 -6.14
CA ALA A 112 11.68 15.80 -7.55
C ALA A 112 12.62 14.87 -8.32
N ILE A 113 13.35 13.96 -7.67
CA ILE A 113 14.25 13.04 -8.37
C ILE A 113 13.41 12.03 -9.17
N THR A 114 13.58 12.05 -10.49
CA THR A 114 12.85 11.16 -11.42
C THR A 114 13.71 10.01 -11.93
N THR A 115 15.03 10.15 -11.88
CA THR A 115 15.97 9.13 -12.38
C THR A 115 17.17 8.94 -11.45
N VAL A 116 17.49 7.67 -11.15
CA VAL A 116 18.74 7.28 -10.48
C VAL A 116 19.54 6.37 -11.41
N ARG A 117 20.78 6.74 -11.75
CA ARG A 117 21.70 5.90 -12.52
C ARG A 117 22.66 5.18 -11.58
N LEU A 118 22.64 3.85 -11.59
CA LEU A 118 23.52 3.04 -10.74
C LEU A 118 24.98 3.09 -11.22
N GLY A 119 25.90 3.24 -10.27
CA GLY A 119 27.32 3.06 -10.50
C GLY A 119 27.64 1.59 -10.81
N LYS A 120 28.74 1.33 -11.53
CA LYS A 120 29.07 -0.04 -11.99
C LYS A 120 29.31 -1.05 -10.87
N SER A 121 29.72 -0.57 -9.69
CA SER A 121 30.07 -1.43 -8.54
C SER A 121 28.95 -1.59 -7.52
N VAL A 122 27.77 -1.00 -7.76
CA VAL A 122 26.62 -1.15 -6.87
C VAL A 122 26.13 -2.59 -6.94
N GLU A 123 26.39 -3.36 -5.89
CA GLU A 123 26.01 -4.77 -5.77
C GLU A 123 24.88 -5.01 -4.77
N ASP A 124 24.65 -4.08 -3.84
CA ASP A 124 23.58 -4.18 -2.85
C ASP A 124 22.80 -2.88 -2.69
N ILE A 125 21.49 -2.98 -2.57
CA ILE A 125 20.58 -1.84 -2.42
C ILE A 125 19.64 -2.19 -1.28
N ASP A 126 19.62 -1.37 -0.23
CA ASP A 126 18.70 -1.53 0.87
C ASP A 126 17.25 -1.44 0.38
N VAL A 127 16.36 -2.22 0.99
CA VAL A 127 14.94 -2.28 0.62
C VAL A 127 14.24 -0.92 0.70
N GLN A 128 14.73 -0.01 1.56
CA GLN A 128 14.24 1.36 1.73
C GLN A 128 15.14 2.41 1.08
N ALA A 129 16.09 2.03 0.22
CA ALA A 129 17.06 2.97 -0.36
C ALA A 129 16.38 4.16 -1.07
N PHE A 130 15.25 3.92 -1.74
CA PHE A 130 14.54 4.91 -2.56
C PHE A 130 13.23 5.43 -1.92
N VAL A 131 12.98 5.16 -0.65
CA VAL A 131 11.69 5.46 0.00
C VAL A 131 11.28 6.94 -0.06
N SER A 132 12.25 7.85 0.02
CA SER A 132 12.01 9.30 -0.07
C SER A 132 11.83 9.82 -1.50
N LEU A 133 12.06 8.99 -2.53
CA LEU A 133 12.00 9.39 -3.93
C LEU A 133 10.59 9.19 -4.51
N THR A 134 9.64 10.02 -4.07
CA THR A 134 8.21 9.88 -4.39
C THR A 134 7.85 10.08 -5.86
N LYS A 135 8.77 10.64 -6.66
CA LYS A 135 8.62 10.81 -8.12
C LYS A 135 9.63 10.01 -8.93
N LEU A 136 10.32 9.04 -8.31
CA LEU A 136 11.22 8.18 -9.07
C LEU A 136 10.41 7.40 -10.10
N GLU A 137 10.82 7.48 -11.36
CA GLU A 137 10.19 6.81 -12.50
C GLU A 137 11.15 5.79 -13.14
N ASN A 138 12.46 6.04 -13.04
CA ASN A 138 13.48 5.26 -13.75
C ASN A 138 14.71 4.97 -12.90
N VAL A 139 15.21 3.73 -12.99
CA VAL A 139 16.53 3.37 -12.46
C VAL A 139 17.39 2.91 -13.64
N GLU A 140 18.35 3.74 -14.05
CA GLU A 140 19.24 3.40 -15.15
C GLU A 140 20.33 2.46 -14.67
N VAL A 141 20.41 1.28 -15.29
CA VAL A 141 21.46 0.30 -15.05
C VAL A 141 22.27 0.16 -16.32
N LEU A 142 23.54 0.56 -16.26
CA LEU A 142 24.48 0.43 -17.38
C LEU A 142 24.94 -1.03 -17.53
N ASP A 143 25.33 -1.43 -18.75
CA ASP A 143 25.78 -2.80 -19.06
C ASP A 143 26.95 -3.27 -18.18
N GLU A 144 27.75 -2.34 -17.66
CA GLU A 144 28.86 -2.63 -16.76
C GLU A 144 28.41 -3.05 -15.34
N ASN A 145 27.19 -2.71 -14.92
CA ASN A 145 26.65 -3.20 -13.65
C ASN A 145 26.09 -4.62 -13.86
N THR A 146 26.88 -5.62 -13.48
CA THR A 146 26.50 -7.03 -13.62
C THR A 146 25.60 -7.57 -12.51
N TYR A 147 25.26 -6.75 -11.52
CA TYR A 147 24.46 -7.15 -10.35
C TYR A 147 22.98 -6.84 -10.52
N TYR A 148 22.64 -5.78 -11.25
CA TYR A 148 21.27 -5.37 -11.48
C TYR A 148 20.90 -5.32 -12.97
N LYS A 149 19.61 -5.25 -13.25
CA LYS A 149 19.04 -4.92 -14.57
C LYS A 149 17.76 -4.12 -14.36
N PHE A 150 17.44 -3.21 -15.27
CA PHE A 150 16.16 -2.50 -15.26
C PHE A 150 15.39 -2.82 -16.54
N ILE A 151 14.28 -3.52 -16.41
CA ILE A 151 13.48 -4.02 -17.55
C ILE A 151 12.01 -3.68 -17.28
N ASP A 152 11.35 -3.07 -18.27
CA ASP A 152 9.93 -2.70 -18.23
C ASP A 152 9.48 -1.91 -16.99
N GLY A 153 10.40 -1.12 -16.44
CA GLY A 153 10.18 -0.29 -15.27
C GLY A 153 10.48 -0.97 -13.94
N ILE A 154 11.11 -2.15 -13.95
CA ILE A 154 11.38 -2.94 -12.74
C ILE A 154 12.88 -3.17 -12.60
N LEU A 155 13.41 -2.89 -11.40
CA LEU A 155 14.79 -3.22 -11.05
C LEU A 155 14.88 -4.67 -10.55
N PHE A 156 15.75 -5.46 -11.19
CA PHE A 156 16.02 -6.86 -10.88
C PHE A 156 17.43 -7.02 -10.32
N LYS A 157 17.59 -7.82 -9.27
CA LYS A 157 18.89 -8.31 -8.80
C LYS A 157 19.22 -9.67 -9.45
N ASN A 158 20.42 -9.80 -10.02
CA ASN A 158 20.81 -10.95 -10.84
C ASN A 158 21.17 -12.22 -10.03
N ASP A 159 21.34 -12.13 -8.71
CA ASP A 159 21.80 -13.24 -7.85
C ASP A 159 20.66 -14.12 -7.30
N ASN A 160 19.42 -13.92 -7.77
CA ASN A 160 18.20 -14.57 -7.27
C ASN A 160 17.87 -14.25 -5.79
N THR A 161 18.49 -13.23 -5.18
CA THR A 161 17.96 -12.60 -3.95
C THR A 161 16.93 -11.57 -4.40
N VAL A 162 15.70 -12.03 -4.55
CA VAL A 162 14.77 -11.35 -5.44
C VAL A 162 14.13 -10.15 -4.71
N PHE A 163 14.76 -9.00 -4.88
CA PHE A 163 14.22 -7.68 -4.60
C PHE A 163 13.73 -7.07 -5.93
N PHE A 164 12.48 -6.63 -5.96
CA PHE A 164 11.91 -5.89 -7.09
C PHE A 164 11.51 -4.49 -6.63
N TYR A 165 12.08 -3.48 -7.26
CA TYR A 165 11.66 -2.10 -7.05
C TYR A 165 10.84 -1.61 -8.24
N MET A 166 9.64 -1.11 -7.97
CA MET A 166 8.64 -0.66 -8.94
C MET A 166 8.34 0.83 -8.76
N PRO A 167 9.18 1.73 -9.32
CA PRO A 167 8.94 3.17 -9.29
C PRO A 167 7.68 3.54 -10.08
N GLY A 168 6.68 4.15 -9.44
CA GLY A 168 5.52 4.75 -10.11
C GLY A 168 4.59 3.83 -10.88
N ILE A 169 4.75 2.49 -10.80
CA ILE A 169 3.97 1.52 -11.58
C ILE A 169 2.80 0.92 -10.78
N ALA A 170 2.91 0.89 -9.44
CA ALA A 170 1.79 0.48 -8.62
C ALA A 170 0.86 1.69 -8.38
N ASP A 171 -0.39 1.55 -8.78
CA ASP A 171 -1.44 2.53 -8.53
C ASP A 171 -2.64 1.86 -7.83
N ASP A 172 -3.69 2.63 -7.60
CA ASP A 172 -4.93 2.16 -6.99
C ASP A 172 -5.71 1.15 -7.87
N GLN A 173 -5.33 0.95 -9.12
CA GLN A 173 -5.91 -0.06 -10.01
C GLN A 173 -4.99 -1.27 -10.21
N HIS A 174 -3.68 -1.09 -10.07
CA HIS A 174 -2.63 -2.08 -10.28
C HIS A 174 -1.76 -2.20 -9.04
N SER A 175 -2.15 -3.09 -8.11
CA SER A 175 -1.30 -3.42 -6.97
C SER A 175 0.08 -3.94 -7.41
N ILE A 176 1.08 -3.85 -6.52
CA ILE A 176 2.42 -4.46 -6.74
C ILE A 176 2.37 -5.95 -7.11
N ILE A 177 1.29 -6.65 -6.75
CA ILE A 177 1.07 -8.07 -7.04
C ILE A 177 0.60 -8.29 -8.47
N SER A 178 -0.32 -7.47 -8.99
CA SER A 178 -0.71 -7.55 -10.41
C SER A 178 0.45 -7.18 -11.32
N VAL A 179 1.24 -6.16 -10.94
CA VAL A 179 2.45 -5.77 -11.69
C VAL A 179 3.46 -6.91 -11.77
N PHE A 180 3.63 -7.69 -10.70
CA PHE A 180 4.47 -8.88 -10.76
C PHE A 180 3.99 -9.86 -11.84
N PHE A 181 2.71 -10.19 -11.88
CA PHE A 181 2.21 -11.14 -12.89
C PHE A 181 2.34 -10.59 -14.31
N ASP A 182 2.04 -9.32 -14.50
CA ASP A 182 2.03 -8.69 -15.82
C ASP A 182 3.43 -8.47 -16.40
N LYS A 183 4.44 -8.22 -15.55
CA LYS A 183 5.78 -7.79 -16.00
C LYS A 183 6.94 -8.63 -15.50
N VAL A 184 6.78 -9.36 -14.40
CA VAL A 184 7.88 -10.11 -13.78
C VAL A 184 7.76 -11.60 -14.06
N SER A 185 6.57 -12.18 -13.90
CA SER A 185 6.32 -13.63 -13.92
C SER A 185 6.97 -14.33 -15.12
N ASP A 186 6.81 -13.80 -16.33
CA ASP A 186 7.36 -14.47 -17.53
C ASP A 186 8.86 -14.21 -17.75
N ASN A 187 9.41 -13.17 -17.12
CA ASN A 187 10.80 -12.75 -17.25
C ASN A 187 11.74 -13.42 -16.26
N ILE A 188 11.23 -14.19 -15.29
CA ILE A 188 12.03 -14.90 -14.29
C ILE A 188 11.79 -16.41 -14.31
N ASP A 189 12.82 -17.17 -13.96
CA ASP A 189 12.72 -18.60 -13.66
C ASP A 189 13.16 -18.87 -12.22
N TYR A 190 12.27 -18.61 -11.26
CA TYR A 190 12.60 -18.58 -9.84
C TYR A 190 11.42 -19.05 -8.98
N SER A 191 11.73 -19.82 -7.93
CA SER A 191 10.83 -20.11 -6.82
C SER A 191 11.56 -19.91 -5.50
N GLY A 192 10.94 -19.23 -4.54
CA GLY A 192 11.53 -18.89 -3.26
C GLY A 192 10.94 -17.62 -2.66
N ASN A 193 11.61 -17.05 -1.65
CA ASN A 193 11.17 -15.81 -1.03
C ASN A 193 11.66 -14.60 -1.84
N ALA A 194 10.80 -13.60 -1.97
CA ALA A 194 11.10 -12.34 -2.65
C ALA A 194 10.50 -11.14 -1.90
N LEU A 195 11.01 -9.95 -2.21
CA LEU A 195 10.51 -8.67 -1.75
C LEU A 195 9.98 -7.89 -2.96
N LEU A 196 8.71 -7.49 -2.93
CA LEU A 196 8.16 -6.51 -3.87
C LEU A 196 8.11 -5.15 -3.18
N VAL A 197 8.69 -4.13 -3.81
CA VAL A 197 8.82 -2.79 -3.24
C VAL A 197 8.29 -1.73 -4.20
N SER A 198 7.47 -0.83 -3.68
CA SER A 198 7.00 0.36 -4.39
C SER A 198 6.70 1.44 -3.38
N GLY A 199 7.27 2.65 -3.56
CA GLY A 199 7.16 3.71 -2.57
C GLY A 199 7.68 3.26 -1.20
N SER A 200 6.85 3.38 -0.16
CA SER A 200 7.17 2.87 1.17
C SER A 200 6.71 1.44 1.42
N VAL A 201 5.96 0.85 0.49
CA VAL A 201 5.41 -0.50 0.61
C VAL A 201 6.48 -1.55 0.35
N VAL A 202 6.60 -2.50 1.26
CA VAL A 202 7.38 -3.73 1.09
C VAL A 202 6.49 -4.93 1.33
N ALA A 203 6.28 -5.74 0.30
CA ALA A 203 5.63 -7.04 0.42
C ALA A 203 6.65 -8.16 0.49
N GLU A 204 6.62 -8.91 1.59
CA GLU A 204 7.33 -10.16 1.73
C GLU A 204 6.48 -11.27 1.11
N ILE A 205 6.97 -11.86 0.02
CA ILE A 205 6.25 -12.87 -0.75
C ILE A 205 7.05 -14.17 -0.88
N GLU A 206 6.33 -15.27 -1.07
CA GLU A 206 6.86 -16.53 -1.58
C GLU A 206 6.31 -16.76 -2.99
N ILE A 207 7.21 -17.05 -3.93
CA ILE A 207 6.94 -17.36 -5.33
C ILE A 207 7.08 -18.88 -5.49
N GLY A 208 6.03 -19.55 -5.99
CA GLY A 208 6.11 -20.97 -6.30
C GLY A 208 5.49 -21.31 -7.64
N TYR A 209 5.97 -22.38 -8.28
CA TYR A 209 5.43 -22.82 -9.57
C TYR A 209 4.00 -23.34 -9.40
N LEU A 210 3.11 -22.93 -10.31
CA LEU A 210 1.77 -23.49 -10.36
C LEU A 210 1.82 -24.98 -10.74
N PRO A 211 1.08 -25.86 -10.03
CA PRO A 211 0.99 -27.28 -10.37
C PRO A 211 0.52 -27.47 -11.81
N SER A 212 1.06 -28.49 -12.50
CA SER A 212 0.63 -28.79 -13.88
C SER A 212 -0.86 -29.09 -14.00
N THR A 213 -1.50 -29.56 -12.92
CA THR A 213 -2.93 -29.88 -12.87
C THR A 213 -3.83 -28.65 -12.95
N VAL A 214 -3.32 -27.44 -12.69
CA VAL A 214 -4.10 -26.19 -12.78
C VAL A 214 -3.75 -25.35 -13.99
N LYS A 215 -2.70 -25.70 -14.76
CA LYS A 215 -2.25 -24.94 -15.95
C LYS A 215 -3.30 -24.84 -17.05
N ASP A 216 -4.22 -25.79 -17.11
CA ASP A 216 -5.33 -25.74 -18.06
C ASP A 216 -6.45 -24.77 -17.63
N PHE A 217 -6.32 -24.11 -16.46
CA PHE A 217 -7.33 -23.20 -15.89
C PHE A 217 -6.81 -21.79 -15.60
N VAL A 218 -5.49 -21.60 -15.47
CA VAL A 218 -4.86 -20.30 -15.16
C VAL A 218 -3.79 -19.96 -16.19
N GLN A 219 -3.61 -18.67 -16.47
CA GLN A 219 -2.58 -18.21 -17.40
C GLN A 219 -1.19 -18.08 -16.75
N GLU A 220 -1.13 -18.03 -15.42
CA GLU A 220 0.10 -17.67 -14.72
C GLU A 220 1.10 -18.83 -14.62
N LYS A 221 2.39 -18.48 -14.59
CA LYS A 221 3.50 -19.42 -14.34
C LYS A 221 3.65 -19.76 -12.85
N TYR A 222 3.35 -18.80 -11.99
CA TYR A 222 3.57 -18.87 -10.54
C TYR A 222 2.31 -18.62 -9.73
N TYR A 223 2.28 -19.12 -8.51
CA TYR A 223 1.45 -18.56 -7.45
C TYR A 223 2.31 -17.64 -6.59
N LEU A 224 1.68 -16.63 -6.00
CA LEU A 224 2.27 -15.78 -4.98
C LEU A 224 1.58 -16.00 -3.64
N CYS A 225 2.37 -16.02 -2.59
CA CYS A 225 1.94 -16.06 -1.20
C CYS A 225 2.50 -14.82 -0.51
N CYS A 226 1.66 -13.85 -0.16
CA CYS A 226 2.10 -12.73 0.67
C CYS A 226 2.11 -13.12 2.15
N LYS A 227 3.25 -12.94 2.82
CA LYS A 227 3.48 -13.29 4.24
C LYS A 227 3.42 -12.07 5.14
N ALA A 228 3.86 -10.93 4.64
CA ALA A 228 3.82 -9.68 5.38
C ALA A 228 3.81 -8.47 4.45
N ILE A 229 3.25 -7.38 4.94
CA ILE A 229 3.34 -6.06 4.34
C ILE A 229 3.92 -5.10 5.36
N SER A 230 4.91 -4.33 4.95
CA SER A 230 5.42 -3.19 5.70
C SER A 230 5.17 -1.89 4.93
N GLY A 231 4.92 -0.81 5.64
CA GLY A 231 4.70 0.51 5.06
C GLY A 231 4.39 1.52 6.16
N LYS A 232 4.76 2.80 5.95
CA LYS A 232 4.55 3.89 6.93
C LYS A 232 5.05 3.55 8.35
N ASN A 233 6.18 2.86 8.46
CA ASN A 233 6.78 2.37 9.72
C ASN A 233 5.92 1.35 10.50
N GLN A 234 4.93 0.73 9.85
CA GLN A 234 4.15 -0.37 10.41
C GLN A 234 4.44 -1.66 9.64
N LYS A 235 4.06 -2.78 10.25
CA LYS A 235 4.12 -4.10 9.63
C LYS A 235 2.89 -4.92 10.02
N VAL A 236 2.35 -5.65 9.05
CA VAL A 236 1.33 -6.68 9.25
C VAL A 236 1.89 -7.99 8.75
N GLU A 237 1.80 -9.03 9.58
CA GLU A 237 2.16 -10.41 9.22
C GLU A 237 0.86 -11.23 9.10
N PHE A 238 0.75 -12.04 8.05
CA PHE A 238 -0.47 -12.80 7.75
C PHE A 238 -0.33 -14.25 8.21
N ASP A 239 -1.28 -14.70 9.05
CA ASP A 239 -1.32 -16.08 9.55
C ASP A 239 -1.62 -17.11 8.43
N THR A 240 -2.42 -16.71 7.44
CA THR A 240 -2.77 -17.53 6.26
C THR A 240 -2.30 -16.79 5.00
N PRO A 241 -1.41 -17.40 4.20
CA PRO A 241 -1.05 -16.89 2.88
C PRO A 241 -2.24 -16.50 2.01
N ILE A 242 -2.18 -15.29 1.44
CA ILE A 242 -3.17 -14.83 0.45
C ILE A 242 -2.66 -15.23 -0.95
N TYR A 243 -3.48 -15.98 -1.70
CA TYR A 243 -3.15 -16.54 -3.01
C TYR A 243 -3.82 -15.77 -4.14
N HIS A 244 -3.05 -15.26 -5.10
CA HIS A 244 -3.58 -14.58 -6.29
C HIS A 244 -3.62 -15.52 -7.51
N HIS A 245 -4.76 -15.60 -8.21
CA HIS A 245 -4.95 -16.37 -9.44
C HIS A 245 -5.86 -15.63 -10.44
N ARG A 246 -5.52 -15.62 -11.74
CA ARG A 246 -6.37 -15.17 -12.85
C ARG A 246 -6.95 -16.37 -13.60
N THR A 247 -8.25 -16.30 -13.96
CA THR A 247 -8.88 -17.28 -14.84
C THR A 247 -8.38 -17.12 -16.29
N GLN A 248 -8.55 -18.17 -17.10
CA GLN A 248 -8.26 -18.12 -18.54
C GLN A 248 -8.98 -17.02 -19.32
N ASP A 249 -10.15 -16.57 -18.87
CA ASP A 249 -10.93 -15.52 -19.54
C ASP A 249 -10.43 -14.09 -19.19
N GLY A 250 -9.33 -13.97 -18.45
CA GLY A 250 -8.78 -12.68 -17.99
C GLY A 250 -9.50 -12.09 -16.78
N ASN A 251 -10.54 -12.76 -16.27
CA ASN A 251 -11.23 -12.37 -15.05
C ASN A 251 -10.43 -12.83 -13.82
N TYR A 252 -10.28 -11.95 -12.83
CA TYR A 252 -9.69 -12.32 -11.55
C TYR A 252 -10.56 -13.39 -10.87
N VAL A 253 -9.95 -14.49 -10.42
CA VAL A 253 -10.65 -15.43 -9.54
C VAL A 253 -10.70 -14.76 -8.17
N ASP A 254 -11.87 -14.71 -7.53
CA ASP A 254 -12.03 -14.38 -6.10
C ASP A 254 -10.80 -14.82 -5.28
N GLY A 255 -10.03 -13.86 -4.74
CA GLY A 255 -8.88 -14.17 -3.85
C GLY A 255 -7.61 -13.31 -3.96
N GLY A 256 -7.60 -12.21 -4.72
CA GLY A 256 -6.40 -11.35 -4.80
C GLY A 256 -6.10 -10.59 -3.51
N ILE A 257 -4.79 -10.43 -3.19
CA ILE A 257 -4.35 -9.38 -2.28
C ILE A 257 -4.38 -8.05 -3.05
N TYR A 258 -5.08 -7.05 -2.51
CA TYR A 258 -5.13 -5.70 -3.07
C TYR A 258 -4.34 -4.76 -2.18
N ILE A 259 -3.41 -4.02 -2.76
CA ILE A 259 -2.48 -3.15 -2.03
C ILE A 259 -2.39 -1.82 -2.77
N PHE A 260 -2.61 -0.72 -2.05
CA PHE A 260 -2.30 0.61 -2.55
C PHE A 260 -1.69 1.48 -1.45
N GLU A 261 -0.84 2.42 -1.86
CA GLU A 261 -0.28 3.45 -1.01
C GLU A 261 -0.94 4.81 -1.29
N ALA A 262 -1.22 5.52 -0.22
CA ALA A 262 -1.68 6.90 -0.17
C ALA A 262 -0.72 7.71 0.72
N GLU A 263 -0.91 9.03 0.75
CA GLU A 263 -0.12 9.93 1.59
C GLU A 263 -0.23 9.54 3.07
N ASN A 264 -1.45 9.34 3.55
CA ASN A 264 -1.76 9.07 4.96
C ASN A 264 -1.71 7.60 5.38
N GLY A 265 -1.49 6.65 4.46
CA GLY A 265 -1.43 5.23 4.82
C GLY A 265 -1.20 4.27 3.66
N VAL A 266 -1.08 2.99 4.01
CA VAL A 266 -1.07 1.85 3.07
C VAL A 266 -2.26 0.96 3.41
N VAL A 267 -3.05 0.62 2.39
CA VAL A 267 -4.19 -0.29 2.54
C VAL A 267 -3.84 -1.64 1.94
N VAL A 268 -4.19 -2.70 2.66
CA VAL A 268 -4.04 -4.09 2.21
C VAL A 268 -5.34 -4.83 2.44
N SER A 269 -5.93 -5.43 1.40
CA SER A 269 -7.13 -6.28 1.52
C SER A 269 -6.85 -7.70 1.03
N ASN A 270 -7.44 -8.70 1.68
CA ASN A 270 -7.30 -10.12 1.30
C ASN A 270 -8.33 -10.62 0.28
N ILE A 271 -9.11 -9.72 -0.30
CA ILE A 271 -10.05 -10.01 -1.36
C ILE A 271 -9.94 -8.95 -2.47
N ALA A 272 -10.52 -9.26 -3.64
CA ALA A 272 -10.62 -8.31 -4.73
C ALA A 272 -11.32 -7.02 -4.27
N SER A 273 -10.79 -5.88 -4.72
CA SER A 273 -11.14 -4.52 -4.28
C SER A 273 -12.55 -4.05 -4.66
N ASP A 274 -13.38 -4.90 -5.25
CA ASP A 274 -14.69 -4.53 -5.80
C ASP A 274 -15.88 -5.06 -4.99
N THR A 275 -15.67 -6.00 -4.07
CA THR A 275 -16.78 -6.60 -3.29
C THR A 275 -16.95 -6.06 -1.87
N GLY A 276 -15.94 -5.41 -1.29
CA GLY A 276 -16.02 -4.79 0.04
C GLY A 276 -16.26 -5.74 1.20
N TYR A 277 -15.95 -7.02 1.00
CA TYR A 277 -15.89 -8.05 2.03
C TYR A 277 -14.44 -8.28 2.52
N GLY A 278 -14.23 -9.32 3.32
CA GLY A 278 -12.91 -9.79 3.71
C GLY A 278 -12.25 -8.95 4.81
N LYS A 279 -10.97 -9.21 5.01
CA LYS A 279 -10.11 -8.49 5.95
C LYS A 279 -9.30 -7.43 5.22
N THR A 280 -9.36 -6.22 5.73
CA THR A 280 -8.54 -5.10 5.30
C THR A 280 -7.71 -4.57 6.46
N TRP A 281 -6.43 -4.33 6.21
CA TRP A 281 -5.51 -3.66 7.11
C TRP A 281 -5.15 -2.29 6.56
N ILE A 282 -5.10 -1.29 7.45
CA ILE A 282 -4.74 0.08 7.11
C ILE A 282 -3.55 0.47 7.99
N LEU A 283 -2.38 0.53 7.37
CA LEU A 283 -1.12 0.90 8.02
C LEU A 283 -0.96 2.42 7.93
N SER A 284 -0.89 3.10 9.06
CA SER A 284 -0.60 4.54 9.15
C SER A 284 0.56 4.80 10.10
N GLN A 285 1.04 6.05 10.16
CA GLN A 285 2.03 6.42 11.17
C GLN A 285 1.53 6.22 12.61
N SER A 286 0.22 6.32 12.85
CA SER A 286 -0.39 6.20 14.18
C SER A 286 -0.67 4.75 14.62
N GLY A 287 -0.64 3.79 13.69
CA GLY A 287 -0.81 2.37 13.99
C GLY A 287 -1.38 1.58 12.82
N VAL A 288 -1.90 0.39 13.12
CA VAL A 288 -2.58 -0.46 12.14
C VAL A 288 -4.04 -0.61 12.55
N GLY A 289 -4.97 -0.24 11.67
CA GLY A 289 -6.38 -0.59 11.81
C GLY A 289 -6.71 -1.87 11.05
N GLU A 290 -7.58 -2.70 11.61
CA GLU A 290 -8.12 -3.90 10.96
C GLU A 290 -9.65 -3.79 10.83
N VAL A 291 -10.16 -4.15 9.66
CA VAL A 291 -11.59 -4.22 9.34
C VAL A 291 -11.86 -5.60 8.76
N GLU A 292 -12.82 -6.33 9.34
CA GLU A 292 -13.29 -7.62 8.79
C GLU A 292 -14.78 -7.54 8.46
N ILE A 293 -15.12 -7.66 7.18
CA ILE A 293 -16.50 -7.74 6.71
C ILE A 293 -16.73 -9.17 6.22
N LYS A 294 -17.39 -9.97 7.05
CA LYS A 294 -17.64 -11.39 6.73
C LYS A 294 -18.73 -11.50 5.68
N ALA A 295 -18.38 -12.05 4.53
CA ALA A 295 -19.37 -12.36 3.53
C ALA A 295 -20.30 -13.48 4.04
N PRO A 296 -21.64 -13.31 3.96
CA PRO A 296 -22.59 -14.28 4.51
C PRO A 296 -22.51 -15.67 3.85
N PHE A 297 -21.87 -15.79 2.68
CA PHE A 297 -21.82 -17.02 1.88
C PHE A 297 -20.44 -17.68 1.77
N TYR A 298 -19.37 -17.05 2.25
CA TYR A 298 -18.00 -17.56 2.08
C TYR A 298 -17.43 -18.27 3.30
N THR A 299 -18.11 -18.19 4.45
CA THR A 299 -17.55 -18.66 5.73
C THR A 299 -17.51 -20.18 5.87
N ASP A 300 -18.26 -20.95 5.09
CA ASP A 300 -18.20 -22.42 5.07
C ASP A 300 -18.21 -22.98 3.64
N ARG A 301 -17.08 -22.89 2.93
CA ARG A 301 -16.78 -23.86 1.86
C ARG A 301 -16.33 -25.19 2.48
N GLU A 302 -17.16 -25.79 3.34
CA GLU A 302 -17.21 -27.25 3.38
C GLU A 302 -17.83 -27.68 2.05
N ILE A 303 -16.97 -28.23 1.18
CA ILE A 303 -17.34 -28.78 -0.12
C ILE A 303 -18.55 -29.70 0.05
N GLY A 304 -19.72 -29.27 -0.43
CA GLY A 304 -20.88 -30.15 -0.62
C GLY A 304 -22.13 -29.87 0.21
N VAL A 305 -22.28 -28.74 0.89
CA VAL A 305 -23.59 -28.36 1.45
C VAL A 305 -24.45 -27.78 0.34
N GLU A 306 -25.38 -28.58 -0.21
CA GLU A 306 -26.51 -28.07 -0.98
C GLU A 306 -27.19 -26.97 -0.16
N ILE A 307 -27.29 -25.77 -0.74
CA ILE A 307 -28.10 -24.65 -0.23
C ILE A 307 -29.55 -25.13 -0.20
N ARG A 308 -29.95 -25.74 0.92
CA ARG A 308 -31.32 -26.14 1.19
C ARG A 308 -31.96 -25.09 2.09
N ASP A 309 -33.18 -24.74 1.72
CA ASP A 309 -34.16 -24.04 2.55
C ASP A 309 -34.14 -22.51 2.57
N GLY A 310 -33.93 -21.86 1.42
CA GLY A 310 -34.54 -20.54 1.16
C GLY A 310 -34.18 -19.40 2.14
N LEU A 311 -33.01 -19.48 2.78
CA LEU A 311 -32.41 -18.38 3.53
C LEU A 311 -31.69 -17.46 2.54
N TRP A 312 -32.47 -16.71 1.77
CA TRP A 312 -31.97 -15.84 0.72
C TRP A 312 -31.33 -14.60 1.33
N TYR A 313 -30.03 -14.41 1.08
CA TYR A 313 -29.36 -13.12 0.87
C TYR A 313 -29.77 -11.98 1.80
N ASP A 314 -28.99 -11.73 2.86
CA ASP A 314 -29.16 -10.51 3.64
C ASP A 314 -28.64 -9.30 2.84
N TYR A 315 -29.59 -8.73 2.13
CA TYR A 315 -29.43 -7.66 1.14
C TYR A 315 -29.10 -6.30 1.79
N ASN A 316 -29.26 -6.15 3.10
CA ASN A 316 -29.04 -4.89 3.81
C ASN A 316 -27.66 -4.82 4.51
N TYR A 317 -26.84 -5.86 4.44
CA TYR A 317 -25.47 -5.78 4.93
C TYR A 317 -24.71 -4.63 4.27
N SER A 318 -24.04 -3.81 5.09
CA SER A 318 -23.14 -2.79 4.57
C SER A 318 -21.79 -3.42 4.25
N VAL A 319 -21.32 -3.18 3.02
CA VAL A 319 -19.96 -3.46 2.59
C VAL A 319 -19.16 -2.15 2.57
N ILE A 320 -17.84 -2.25 2.67
CA ILE A 320 -16.95 -1.09 2.68
C ILE A 320 -15.80 -1.33 1.72
N LEU A 321 -15.59 -0.36 0.84
CA LEU A 321 -14.44 -0.27 -0.05
C LEU A 321 -13.51 0.83 0.41
N PHE A 322 -12.22 0.58 0.31
CA PHE A 322 -11.19 1.59 0.52
C PHE A 322 -10.50 1.88 -0.81
N TYR A 323 -10.28 3.15 -1.08
CA TYR A 323 -9.67 3.61 -2.33
C TYR A 323 -8.81 4.84 -2.08
N ARG A 324 -7.96 5.17 -3.05
CA ARG A 324 -7.16 6.39 -3.03
C ARG A 324 -7.98 7.53 -3.63
N GLY A 325 -8.22 8.59 -2.86
CA GLY A 325 -8.88 9.79 -3.35
C GLY A 325 -7.99 10.62 -4.29
N ASP A 326 -8.60 11.56 -5.01
CA ASP A 326 -7.88 12.51 -5.87
C ASP A 326 -6.89 13.40 -5.10
N ASP A 327 -7.11 13.55 -3.79
CA ASP A 327 -6.23 14.23 -2.84
C ASP A 327 -5.09 13.34 -2.33
N ASN A 328 -4.91 12.14 -2.90
CA ASN A 328 -3.94 11.13 -2.50
C ASN A 328 -4.12 10.64 -1.04
N THR A 329 -5.29 10.80 -0.44
CA THR A 329 -5.61 10.24 0.88
C THR A 329 -6.48 8.98 0.77
N ILE A 330 -6.48 8.17 1.83
CA ILE A 330 -7.37 7.02 1.93
C ILE A 330 -8.81 7.50 2.14
N LYS A 331 -9.68 7.11 1.21
CA LYS A 331 -11.12 7.29 1.30
C LYS A 331 -11.81 5.95 1.51
N TYR A 332 -13.02 5.99 2.04
CA TYR A 332 -13.90 4.83 2.10
C TYR A 332 -15.21 5.12 1.37
N LEU A 333 -15.79 4.05 0.83
CA LEU A 333 -17.13 4.02 0.25
C LEU A 333 -17.88 2.89 0.95
N ARG A 334 -18.95 3.22 1.67
CA ARG A 334 -19.85 2.25 2.28
C ARG A 334 -21.18 2.25 1.55
N PHE A 335 -21.70 1.07 1.23
CA PHE A 335 -23.00 0.90 0.62
C PHE A 335 -23.65 -0.43 1.03
N PRO A 336 -24.99 -0.54 0.99
CA PRO A 336 -25.70 -1.80 1.15
C PRO A 336 -25.35 -2.77 0.02
N ASP A 337 -25.12 -4.03 0.36
CA ASP A 337 -24.74 -5.09 -0.58
C ASP A 337 -25.76 -5.29 -1.71
N LYS A 338 -27.05 -5.00 -1.48
CA LYS A 338 -28.07 -5.00 -2.55
C LYS A 338 -27.82 -4.01 -3.68
N PHE A 339 -27.04 -2.97 -3.44
CA PHE A 339 -26.66 -1.96 -4.43
C PHE A 339 -25.27 -2.22 -5.02
N MET A 340 -24.65 -3.36 -4.70
CA MET A 340 -23.41 -3.80 -5.30
C MET A 340 -23.59 -4.14 -6.77
N VAL A 341 -22.65 -3.66 -7.59
CA VAL A 341 -22.62 -3.88 -9.03
C VAL A 341 -21.48 -4.84 -9.36
N ILE A 342 -21.77 -6.13 -9.39
CA ILE A 342 -20.89 -7.16 -9.98
C ILE A 342 -21.55 -7.64 -11.26
N SER A 343 -20.75 -7.95 -12.29
CA SER A 343 -21.08 -8.30 -13.68
C SER A 343 -22.49 -8.87 -14.01
N ASP A 344 -23.08 -9.69 -13.14
CA ASP A 344 -24.40 -10.33 -13.27
C ASP A 344 -25.46 -9.94 -12.21
N ARG A 345 -25.11 -9.15 -11.20
CA ARG A 345 -25.99 -8.77 -10.06
C ARG A 345 -26.88 -7.56 -10.30
N TYR A 346 -26.81 -6.91 -11.46
CA TYR A 346 -27.64 -5.75 -11.77
C TYR A 346 -29.16 -5.93 -11.50
N GLY A 347 -29.68 -7.17 -11.60
CA GLY A 347 -31.08 -7.48 -11.30
C GLY A 347 -31.48 -7.46 -9.81
N SER A 348 -30.53 -7.47 -8.86
CA SER A 348 -30.85 -7.44 -7.42
C SER A 348 -31.23 -6.04 -6.94
N MET A 349 -30.70 -4.99 -7.55
CA MET A 349 -30.85 -3.60 -7.09
C MET A 349 -32.31 -3.14 -7.13
N SER A 350 -32.95 -3.27 -8.29
CA SER A 350 -34.37 -2.93 -8.49
C SER A 350 -35.32 -3.87 -7.73
N LYS A 351 -34.88 -5.11 -7.45
CA LYS A 351 -35.66 -6.11 -6.73
C LYS A 351 -35.75 -5.84 -5.22
N TYR A 352 -34.70 -5.30 -4.60
CA TYR A 352 -34.61 -5.10 -3.15
C TYR A 352 -34.63 -3.63 -2.70
N CYS A 353 -34.68 -2.70 -3.65
CA CYS A 353 -34.89 -1.28 -3.36
C CYS A 353 -36.31 -1.06 -2.83
N THR A 354 -36.41 -0.42 -1.67
CA THR A 354 -37.67 -0.13 -0.98
C THR A 354 -38.14 1.31 -1.19
N GLY A 355 -37.29 2.18 -1.73
CA GLY A 355 -37.69 3.53 -2.10
C GLY A 355 -36.53 4.43 -2.52
N MET A 356 -36.87 5.54 -3.18
CA MET A 356 -35.86 6.49 -3.68
C MET A 356 -35.19 7.30 -2.55
N ASN A 357 -35.84 7.46 -1.40
CA ASN A 357 -35.23 8.12 -0.22
C ASN A 357 -34.39 7.16 0.65
N GLU A 358 -34.23 5.91 0.23
CA GLU A 358 -33.46 4.91 0.94
C GLU A 358 -31.96 5.22 0.92
N PHE A 359 -31.22 4.85 1.96
CA PHE A 359 -29.76 5.02 2.00
C PHE A 359 -29.10 4.20 0.88
N ALA A 360 -28.37 4.86 -0.03
CA ALA A 360 -27.67 4.22 -1.13
C ALA A 360 -26.19 4.02 -0.84
N LYS A 361 -25.51 5.07 -0.38
CA LYS A 361 -24.09 5.01 -0.03
C LYS A 361 -23.68 6.19 0.85
N GLU A 362 -22.53 6.06 1.49
CA GLU A 362 -21.77 7.16 2.06
C GLU A 362 -20.30 7.06 1.63
N ILE A 363 -19.66 8.22 1.52
CA ILE A 363 -18.23 8.34 1.24
C ILE A 363 -17.60 9.24 2.30
N GLY A 364 -16.33 8.99 2.59
CA GLY A 364 -15.61 9.82 3.53
C GLY A 364 -14.14 9.45 3.64
N SER A 365 -13.49 10.04 4.63
CA SER A 365 -12.09 9.79 4.96
C SER A 365 -11.95 8.79 6.10
N VAL A 366 -10.76 8.22 6.19
CA VAL A 366 -10.38 7.24 7.21
C VAL A 366 -9.23 7.77 8.04
N GLU A 367 -9.33 7.63 9.35
CA GLU A 367 -8.24 7.89 10.29
C GLU A 367 -8.00 6.66 11.16
N ILE A 368 -6.74 6.40 11.53
CA ILE A 368 -6.40 5.36 12.48
C ILE A 368 -6.09 6.01 13.83
N VAL A 369 -6.89 5.71 14.85
CA VAL A 369 -6.72 6.25 16.20
C VAL A 369 -6.60 5.09 17.17
N ASN A 370 -5.43 4.93 17.80
CA ASN A 370 -5.14 3.82 18.72
C ASN A 370 -5.38 2.42 18.14
N GLY A 371 -5.17 2.24 16.83
CA GLY A 371 -5.41 0.97 16.12
C GLY A 371 -6.88 0.72 15.74
N GLU A 372 -7.77 1.68 16.00
CA GLU A 372 -9.15 1.64 15.53
C GLU A 372 -9.31 2.45 14.25
N VAL A 373 -10.13 1.94 13.33
CA VAL A 373 -10.50 2.64 12.10
C VAL A 373 -11.66 3.59 12.39
N ILE A 374 -11.41 4.88 12.28
CA ILE A 374 -12.40 5.94 12.44
C ILE A 374 -12.86 6.38 11.05
N TYR A 375 -14.17 6.29 10.83
CA TYR A 375 -14.82 6.71 9.59
C TYR A 375 -15.37 8.12 9.74
N ASN A 376 -14.84 9.05 8.95
CA ASN A 376 -15.31 10.43 8.90
C ASN A 376 -16.19 10.60 7.66
N CYS A 377 -17.50 10.43 7.83
CA CYS A 377 -18.46 10.60 6.74
C CYS A 377 -18.41 12.06 6.22
N GLU A 378 -18.15 12.20 4.92
CA GLU A 378 -18.09 13.51 4.24
C GLU A 378 -19.40 13.76 3.48
N GLU A 379 -19.88 12.74 2.76
CA GLU A 379 -21.12 12.82 1.98
C GLU A 379 -21.95 11.55 2.13
N ARG A 380 -23.27 11.72 2.07
CA ARG A 380 -24.25 10.65 2.22
C ARG A 380 -25.35 10.82 1.19
N PHE A 381 -25.70 9.73 0.53
CA PHE A 381 -26.62 9.74 -0.60
C PHE A 381 -27.80 8.82 -0.36
N THR A 382 -28.97 9.30 -0.75
CA THR A 382 -30.14 8.46 -0.99
C THR A 382 -30.09 7.81 -2.37
N VAL A 383 -30.94 6.82 -2.61
CA VAL A 383 -31.07 6.19 -3.95
C VAL A 383 -31.39 7.23 -5.01
N GLU A 384 -32.21 8.22 -4.72
CA GLU A 384 -32.57 9.31 -5.65
C GLU A 384 -31.35 10.14 -6.07
N GLU A 385 -30.40 10.36 -5.16
CA GLU A 385 -29.22 11.21 -5.35
C GLU A 385 -28.04 10.45 -5.97
N ASP A 386 -28.09 9.11 -5.95
CA ASP A 386 -27.01 8.25 -6.44
C ASP A 386 -27.30 7.68 -7.86
N ALA A 387 -26.23 7.28 -8.57
CA ALA A 387 -26.33 6.64 -9.87
C ALA A 387 -27.18 5.36 -9.85
N VAL A 388 -27.26 4.67 -8.71
CA VAL A 388 -28.15 3.52 -8.48
C VAL A 388 -29.61 3.87 -8.76
N GLY A 389 -30.11 5.03 -8.33
CA GLY A 389 -31.50 5.42 -8.57
C GLY A 389 -31.78 5.68 -10.04
N GLN A 390 -30.85 6.33 -10.74
CA GLN A 390 -30.95 6.52 -12.19
C GLN A 390 -30.97 5.17 -12.92
N TYR A 391 -30.10 4.24 -12.53
CA TYR A 391 -30.08 2.89 -13.07
C TYR A 391 -31.41 2.14 -12.85
N ILE A 392 -31.97 2.19 -11.64
CA ILE A 392 -33.27 1.55 -11.34
C ILE A 392 -34.39 2.13 -12.20
N LYS A 393 -34.40 3.46 -12.41
CA LYS A 393 -35.37 4.14 -13.28
C LYS A 393 -35.23 3.70 -14.74
N ASP A 394 -34.01 3.64 -15.25
CA ASP A 394 -33.73 3.33 -16.65
C ASP A 394 -33.91 1.83 -16.97
N SER A 395 -33.70 0.96 -15.99
CA SER A 395 -33.79 -0.51 -16.15
C SER A 395 -35.17 -1.10 -15.81
N PHE A 396 -36.11 -0.29 -15.32
CA PHE A 396 -37.44 -0.77 -14.94
C PHE A 396 -38.26 -1.16 -16.18
N ASP A 397 -38.69 -2.43 -16.19
CA ASP A 397 -39.58 -2.99 -17.20
C ASP A 397 -40.82 -3.61 -16.52
N PRO A 398 -42.04 -3.06 -16.74
CA PRO A 398 -43.27 -3.57 -16.16
C PRO A 398 -43.53 -5.06 -16.41
N ASP A 399 -43.15 -5.58 -17.58
CA ASP A 399 -43.41 -6.96 -17.97
C ASP A 399 -42.45 -7.93 -17.26
N ILE A 400 -41.21 -7.48 -16.99
CA ILE A 400 -40.22 -8.26 -16.25
C ILE A 400 -40.58 -8.33 -14.76
N TYR A 401 -40.98 -7.19 -14.17
CA TYR A 401 -41.22 -7.10 -12.73
C TYR A 401 -42.67 -7.41 -12.32
N GLY A 402 -43.61 -7.41 -13.26
CA GLY A 402 -45.03 -7.67 -12.99
C GLY A 402 -45.75 -6.50 -12.29
N TYR A 403 -45.19 -5.29 -12.35
CA TYR A 403 -45.76 -4.08 -11.76
C TYR A 403 -45.95 -3.00 -12.83
N PRO A 404 -47.13 -2.35 -12.91
CA PRO A 404 -47.39 -1.30 -13.89
C PRO A 404 -46.46 -0.07 -13.81
N THR A 405 -45.99 0.31 -12.61
CA THR A 405 -45.08 1.44 -12.42
C THR A 405 -43.99 1.12 -11.41
N LEU A 406 -42.87 1.85 -11.48
CA LEU A 406 -41.76 1.71 -10.54
C LEU A 406 -42.21 2.02 -9.11
N GLU A 407 -43.08 3.02 -8.91
CA GLU A 407 -43.60 3.35 -7.59
C GLU A 407 -44.39 2.19 -6.96
N GLN A 408 -45.12 1.42 -7.78
CA GLN A 408 -45.85 0.25 -7.29
C GLN A 408 -44.90 -0.90 -6.93
N LEU A 409 -43.85 -1.12 -7.71
CA LEU A 409 -42.79 -2.07 -7.36
C LEU A 409 -42.10 -1.68 -6.05
N LEU A 410 -41.70 -0.42 -5.89
CA LEU A 410 -41.03 0.06 -4.67
C LEU A 410 -41.95 0.00 -3.44
N ALA A 411 -43.23 0.35 -3.60
CA ALA A 411 -44.21 0.22 -2.52
C ALA A 411 -44.38 -1.24 -2.08
N HIS A 412 -44.45 -2.17 -3.04
CA HIS A 412 -44.48 -3.59 -2.74
C HIS A 412 -43.20 -4.06 -2.03
N ASN A 413 -42.03 -3.65 -2.53
CA ASN A 413 -40.75 -3.98 -1.91
C ASN A 413 -40.68 -3.46 -0.47
N ALA A 414 -41.18 -2.26 -0.19
CA ALA A 414 -41.22 -1.69 1.16
C ALA A 414 -42.15 -2.44 2.14
N GLU A 415 -43.08 -3.26 1.66
CA GLU A 415 -43.91 -4.13 2.50
C GLU A 415 -43.18 -5.43 2.92
N ILE A 416 -42.17 -5.85 2.14
CA ILE A 416 -41.50 -7.14 2.29
C ILE A 416 -40.07 -6.98 2.84
N TYR A 417 -39.38 -5.93 2.42
CA TYR A 417 -37.98 -5.69 2.72
C TYR A 417 -37.81 -4.47 3.64
N GLU A 418 -36.77 -4.51 4.45
CA GLU A 418 -36.38 -3.37 5.27
C GLU A 418 -35.58 -2.36 4.42
N PRO A 419 -35.80 -1.05 4.60
CA PRO A 419 -34.95 -0.04 3.98
C PRO A 419 -33.54 -0.10 4.59
N ALA A 420 -32.53 0.06 3.75
CA ALA A 420 -31.16 0.28 4.17
C ALA A 420 -31.05 1.57 4.99
N LYS A 421 -30.19 1.55 6.02
CA LYS A 421 -30.05 2.61 7.01
C LYS A 421 -28.61 3.02 7.27
#